data_AF-A0AAN7V0A1-F1
#
_entry.id   AF-A0AAN7V0A1-F1
#
_cell.length_a   1.000
_cell.length_b   1.000
_cell.length_c   1.000
_cell.angle_alpha   90.00
_cell.angle_beta   90.00
_cell.angle_gamma   90.00
#
_symmetry.space_group_name_H-M   'P 1'
#
loop_
_entity.id
_entity.type
_entity.pdbx_description
1 polymer ?
#
loop_
_entity_poly.entity_id
_entity_poly.type
_entity_poly.pdbx_seq_one_letter_code
_entity_poly.pdbx_strand_id
1 'polypeptide(L)'
;MSQEIHQKLDDIRQTILKLSDVTDAVFDELHTKISKLLALVEIQKSLNEIARAIREGNTLPVRRINYNIKKLAGDDEACHIRWSKMRKLNCPAILFSTLAFHGLISLPDKQYECLVENVQEYVEVQELPCEWVARDQIRKVVASTPRRESTQSFLRSESCSTPIQ
;
A
#
# COMPACT_ATOMS: atom_id res chain seq x y z
N MET A 1 -6.47 12.07 -19.05
CA MET A 1 -6.07 10.81 -18.39
C MET A 1 -7.27 9.98 -17.94
N SER A 2 -8.19 10.48 -17.09
CA SER A 2 -9.37 9.70 -16.66
C SER A 2 -10.28 9.22 -17.81
N GLN A 3 -10.57 10.08 -18.80
CA GLN A 3 -11.38 9.70 -19.98
C GLN A 3 -10.76 8.56 -20.81
N GLU A 4 -9.43 8.53 -20.93
CA GLU A 4 -8.73 7.48 -21.66
C GLU A 4 -8.85 6.11 -20.96
N ILE A 5 -8.75 6.09 -19.63
CA ILE A 5 -8.92 4.87 -18.83
C ILE A 5 -10.35 4.33 -18.97
N HIS A 6 -11.36 5.21 -18.90
CA HIS A 6 -12.76 4.81 -19.10
C HIS A 6 -13.00 4.23 -20.50
N GLN A 7 -12.46 4.88 -21.54
CA GLN A 7 -12.59 4.37 -22.90
C GLN A 7 -11.94 2.97 -23.05
N LYS A 8 -10.74 2.75 -22.49
CA LYS A 8 -10.09 1.43 -22.52
C LYS A 8 -10.92 0.36 -21.82
N LEU A 9 -11.58 0.68 -20.71
CA LEU A 9 -12.48 -0.24 -20.02
C LEU A 9 -13.73 -0.57 -20.85
N ASP A 10 -14.29 0.42 -21.55
CA ASP A 10 -15.38 0.19 -22.49
C ASP A 10 -14.95 -0.69 -23.67
N ASP A 11 -13.76 -0.48 -24.21
CA ASP A 11 -13.21 -1.29 -25.31
C ASP A 11 -12.98 -2.75 -24.86
N ILE A 12 -12.48 -2.96 -23.62
CA ILE A 12 -12.34 -4.29 -23.02
C ILE A 12 -13.72 -4.95 -22.90
N ARG A 13 -14.73 -4.23 -22.41
CA ARG A 13 -16.11 -4.74 -22.31
C ARG A 13 -16.64 -5.18 -23.68
N GLN A 14 -16.46 -4.36 -24.71
CA GLN A 14 -16.89 -4.70 -26.07
C GLN A 14 -16.13 -5.91 -26.63
N THR A 15 -14.85 -6.07 -26.28
CA THR A 15 -14.05 -7.21 -26.68
C THR A 15 -14.51 -8.50 -26.00
N ILE A 16 -14.82 -8.45 -24.70
CA ILE A 16 -15.34 -9.60 -23.94
C ILE A 16 -16.67 -10.09 -24.52
N LEU A 17 -17.56 -9.17 -24.91
CA LEU A 17 -18.85 -9.53 -25.52
C LEU A 17 -18.73 -10.23 -26.88
N LYS A 18 -17.58 -10.11 -27.55
CA LYS A 18 -17.30 -10.75 -28.84
C LYS A 18 -16.64 -12.12 -28.71
N LEU A 19 -16.33 -12.57 -27.49
CA LEU A 19 -15.75 -13.88 -27.28
C LEU A 19 -16.78 -14.96 -27.62
N SER A 20 -16.46 -15.80 -28.59
CA SER A 20 -17.21 -17.00 -28.96
C SER A 20 -16.25 -18.19 -29.05
N ASP A 21 -16.74 -19.39 -28.76
CA ASP A 21 -15.99 -20.65 -28.90
C ASP A 21 -14.66 -20.71 -28.13
N VAL A 22 -14.56 -19.98 -27.02
CA VAL A 22 -13.40 -20.00 -26.11
C VAL A 22 -13.62 -20.95 -24.95
N THR A 23 -12.53 -21.48 -24.38
CA THR A 23 -12.57 -22.36 -23.22
C THR A 23 -12.80 -21.59 -21.92
N ASP A 24 -13.31 -22.27 -20.89
CA ASP A 24 -13.50 -21.70 -19.54
C ASP A 24 -12.21 -21.09 -18.96
N ALA A 25 -11.05 -21.64 -19.32
CA ALA A 25 -9.75 -21.13 -18.91
C ALA A 25 -9.52 -19.65 -19.30
N VAL A 26 -10.06 -19.22 -20.43
CA VAL A 26 -9.98 -17.82 -20.87
C VAL A 26 -10.79 -16.92 -19.93
N PHE A 27 -11.99 -17.36 -19.52
CA PHE A 27 -12.83 -16.62 -18.59
C PHE A 27 -12.22 -16.58 -17.18
N ASP A 28 -11.62 -17.67 -16.71
CA ASP A 28 -10.92 -17.71 -15.43
C ASP A 28 -9.71 -16.75 -15.39
N GLU A 29 -8.94 -16.67 -16.48
CA GLU A 29 -7.83 -15.74 -16.60
C GLU A 29 -8.33 -14.28 -16.64
N LEU A 30 -9.37 -13.99 -17.43
CA LEU A 30 -9.99 -12.66 -17.48
C LEU A 30 -10.52 -12.24 -16.11
N HIS A 31 -11.26 -13.12 -15.43
CA HIS A 31 -11.77 -12.86 -14.09
C HIS A 31 -10.63 -12.56 -13.10
N THR A 32 -9.52 -13.30 -13.20
CA THR A 32 -8.33 -13.06 -12.38
C THR A 32 -7.72 -11.68 -12.66
N LYS A 33 -7.55 -11.31 -13.93
CA LYS A 33 -6.98 -10.00 -14.31
C LYS A 33 -7.89 -8.84 -13.89
N ILE A 34 -9.19 -8.96 -14.13
CA ILE A 34 -10.19 -7.94 -13.74
C ILE A 34 -10.24 -7.80 -12.22
N SER A 35 -10.19 -8.91 -11.47
CA SER A 35 -10.12 -8.88 -10.00
C SER A 35 -8.89 -8.12 -9.49
N LYS A 36 -7.72 -8.30 -10.13
CA LYS A 36 -6.49 -7.57 -9.78
C LYS A 36 -6.62 -6.08 -10.08
N LEU A 37 -7.19 -5.70 -11.22
CA LEU A 37 -7.44 -4.30 -11.56
C LEU A 37 -8.42 -3.64 -10.57
N LEU A 38 -9.47 -4.35 -10.17
CA LEU A 38 -10.41 -3.87 -9.16
C LEU A 38 -9.70 -3.60 -7.83
N ALA A 39 -8.91 -4.57 -7.34
CA ALA A 39 -8.13 -4.39 -6.12
C ALA A 39 -7.17 -3.19 -6.22
N LEU A 40 -6.53 -3.00 -7.38
CA LEU A 40 -5.64 -1.85 -7.62
C LEU A 40 -6.38 -0.52 -7.52
N VAL A 41 -7.58 -0.40 -8.11
CA VAL A 41 -8.39 0.83 -8.03
C VAL A 41 -8.77 1.13 -6.58
N GLU A 42 -9.19 0.13 -5.81
CA GLU A 42 -9.55 0.27 -4.40
C GLU A 42 -8.37 0.71 -3.53
N ILE A 43 -7.20 0.09 -3.73
CA ILE A 43 -5.97 0.46 -3.05
C ILE A 43 -5.54 1.88 -3.43
N GLN A 44 -5.50 2.21 -4.73
CA GLN A 44 -5.09 3.52 -5.21
C GLN A 44 -5.96 4.65 -4.67
N LYS A 45 -7.27 4.43 -4.48
CA LYS A 45 -8.14 5.42 -3.86
C LYS A 45 -7.65 5.80 -2.46
N SER A 46 -7.36 4.81 -1.62
CA SER A 46 -6.87 5.01 -0.25
C SER A 46 -5.47 5.65 -0.23
N LEU A 47 -4.60 5.22 -1.15
CA LEU A 47 -3.25 5.78 -1.29
C LEU A 47 -3.30 7.25 -1.75
N ASN A 48 -4.16 7.58 -2.70
CA ASN A 48 -4.30 8.93 -3.25
C ASN A 48 -4.78 9.94 -2.20
N GLU A 49 -5.64 9.52 -1.27
CA GLU A 49 -6.06 10.37 -0.15
C GLU A 49 -4.87 10.82 0.71
N ILE A 50 -3.93 9.90 1.00
CA ILE A 50 -2.72 10.23 1.76
C ILE A 50 -1.73 11.02 0.90
N ALA A 51 -1.53 10.66 -0.36
CA ALA A 51 -0.65 11.40 -1.28
C ALA A 51 -1.07 12.87 -1.36
N ARG A 52 -2.38 13.11 -1.52
CA ARG A 52 -2.95 14.46 -1.52
C ARG A 52 -2.71 15.18 -0.19
N ALA A 53 -3.00 14.54 0.95
CA ALA A 53 -2.77 15.13 2.26
C ALA A 53 -1.30 15.49 2.50
N ILE A 54 -0.36 14.67 2.00
CA ILE A 54 1.06 14.99 2.03
C ILE A 54 1.35 16.21 1.18
N ARG A 55 0.95 16.23 -0.10
CA ARG A 55 1.22 17.35 -1.02
C ARG A 55 0.65 18.67 -0.51
N GLU A 56 -0.52 18.64 0.09
CA GLU A 56 -1.20 19.83 0.63
C GLU A 56 -0.68 20.26 2.01
N GLY A 57 0.23 19.50 2.63
CA GLY A 57 0.74 19.81 3.97
C GLY A 57 -0.28 19.56 5.10
N ASN A 58 -1.33 18.78 4.84
CA ASN A 58 -2.38 18.48 5.82
C ASN A 58 -1.89 17.54 6.94
N THR A 59 -2.67 17.52 8.04
CA THR A 59 -2.48 16.58 9.15
C THR A 59 -2.59 15.14 8.65
N LEU A 60 -1.60 14.31 9.01
CA LEU A 60 -1.55 12.90 8.61
C LEU A 60 -2.09 12.01 9.74
N PRO A 61 -2.69 10.86 9.41
CA PRO A 61 -3.22 9.93 10.41
C PRO A 61 -2.10 9.09 11.06
N VAL A 62 -1.09 9.75 11.62
CA VAL A 62 0.16 9.12 12.11
C VAL A 62 -0.05 8.07 13.19
N ARG A 63 -1.15 8.14 13.96
CA ARG A 63 -1.51 7.10 14.94
C ARG A 63 -1.67 5.71 14.32
N ARG A 64 -1.99 5.65 13.01
CA ARG A 64 -2.13 4.39 12.27
C ARG A 64 -0.79 3.67 12.07
N ILE A 65 0.34 4.38 12.11
CA ILE A 65 1.68 3.78 11.98
C ILE A 65 1.90 2.71 13.06
N ASN A 66 1.89 3.13 14.34
CA ASN A 66 2.12 2.20 15.45
C ASN A 66 1.02 1.14 15.56
N TYR A 67 -0.23 1.51 15.29
CA TYR A 67 -1.33 0.55 15.29
C TYR A 67 -1.08 -0.59 14.30
N ASN A 68 -0.78 -0.25 13.05
CA ASN A 68 -0.54 -1.23 12.00
C ASN A 68 0.73 -2.03 12.26
N ILE A 69 1.85 -1.39 12.66
CA ILE A 69 3.08 -2.11 12.97
C ILE A 69 2.85 -3.09 14.12
N LYS A 70 2.19 -2.67 15.21
CA LYS A 70 1.89 -3.55 16.34
C LYS A 70 1.03 -4.76 15.93
N LYS A 71 0.05 -4.54 15.05
CA LYS A 71 -0.84 -5.61 14.57
C LYS A 71 -0.13 -6.55 13.61
N LEU A 72 0.66 -6.03 12.66
CA LEU A 72 1.41 -6.84 11.70
C LEU A 72 2.55 -7.61 12.38
N ALA A 73 3.19 -7.03 13.39
CA ALA A 73 4.26 -7.67 14.15
C ALA A 73 3.74 -8.53 15.32
N GLY A 74 2.47 -8.94 15.29
CA GLY A 74 1.90 -9.92 16.22
C GLY A 74 2.44 -11.33 15.97
N ASP A 75 2.12 -12.24 16.88
CA ASP A 75 2.68 -13.60 16.92
C ASP A 75 1.83 -14.64 16.16
N ASP A 76 0.74 -14.22 15.53
CA ASP A 76 -0.10 -15.11 14.73
C ASP A 76 0.53 -15.40 13.35
N GLU A 77 0.33 -16.59 12.82
CA GLU A 77 0.88 -17.01 11.51
C GLU A 77 0.51 -16.04 10.37
N ALA A 78 -0.75 -15.59 10.32
CA ALA A 78 -1.21 -14.63 9.33
C ALA A 78 -0.48 -13.27 9.46
N CYS A 79 -0.14 -12.85 10.68
CA CYS A 79 0.66 -11.67 10.95
C CYS A 79 2.09 -11.85 10.42
N HIS A 80 2.72 -13.00 10.73
CA HIS A 80 4.06 -13.33 10.23
C HIS A 80 4.15 -13.32 8.71
N ILE A 81 3.21 -13.97 8.01
CA ILE A 81 3.17 -14.02 6.54
C ILE A 81 3.05 -12.60 5.98
N ARG A 82 2.05 -11.82 6.44
CA ARG A 82 1.81 -10.47 5.91
C ARG A 82 2.97 -9.53 6.23
N TRP A 83 3.49 -9.56 7.45
CA TRP A 83 4.62 -8.73 7.84
C TRP A 83 5.90 -9.09 7.09
N SER A 84 6.13 -10.38 6.81
CA SER A 84 7.27 -10.79 5.98
C SER A 84 7.23 -10.19 4.58
N LYS A 85 6.04 -10.11 3.95
CA LYS A 85 5.84 -9.46 2.64
C LYS A 85 6.11 -7.94 2.74
N MET A 86 5.51 -7.28 3.73
CA MET A 86 5.64 -5.82 3.93
C MET A 86 7.10 -5.39 4.19
N ARG A 87 7.87 -6.18 4.95
CA ARG A 87 9.28 -5.88 5.28
C ARG A 87 10.24 -5.93 4.08
N LYS A 88 9.79 -6.45 2.94
CA LYS A 88 10.57 -6.40 1.69
C LYS A 88 10.55 -5.01 1.03
N LEU A 89 9.63 -4.15 1.46
CA LEU A 89 9.50 -2.79 0.96
C LEU A 89 10.47 -1.83 1.65
N ASN A 90 10.76 -0.70 1.00
CA ASN A 90 11.49 0.39 1.64
C ASN A 90 10.67 1.08 2.76
N CYS A 91 11.34 1.74 3.72
CA CYS A 91 10.67 2.40 4.85
C CYS A 91 9.60 3.44 4.41
N PRO A 92 9.83 4.28 3.38
CA PRO A 92 8.79 5.17 2.85
C PRO A 92 7.50 4.42 2.43
N ALA A 93 7.62 3.33 1.67
CA ALA A 93 6.48 2.55 1.22
C ALA A 93 5.73 1.87 2.39
N ILE A 94 6.46 1.37 3.39
CA ILE A 94 5.86 0.82 4.62
C ILE A 94 5.09 1.91 5.36
N LEU A 95 5.72 3.06 5.62
CA LEU A 95 5.08 4.18 6.33
C LEU A 95 3.85 4.67 5.58
N PHE A 96 3.97 4.85 4.27
CA PHE A 96 2.87 5.30 3.42
C PHE A 96 1.67 4.34 3.49
N SER A 97 1.93 3.03 3.39
CA SER A 97 0.92 1.98 3.57
C SER A 97 0.24 2.06 4.94
N THR A 98 1.03 2.25 6.01
CA THR A 98 0.47 2.32 7.38
C THR A 98 -0.34 3.59 7.63
N LEU A 99 -0.10 4.67 6.89
CA LEU A 99 -0.92 5.90 6.95
C LEU A 99 -2.24 5.72 6.18
N ALA A 100 -2.19 5.07 5.02
CA ALA A 100 -3.34 4.92 4.13
C ALA A 100 -4.45 4.04 4.73
N PHE A 101 -4.08 2.96 5.43
CA PHE A 101 -5.06 1.98 5.89
C PHE A 101 -5.21 1.95 7.41
N HIS A 102 -6.44 1.84 7.88
CA HIS A 102 -6.73 1.51 9.27
C HIS A 102 -6.89 -0.01 9.41
N GLY A 103 -5.81 -0.71 9.75
CA GLY A 103 -5.82 -2.17 9.86
C GLY A 103 -5.36 -2.88 8.59
N LEU A 104 -4.07 -2.79 8.28
CA LEU A 104 -3.44 -3.53 7.19
C LEU A 104 -3.61 -5.06 7.34
N ILE A 105 -3.65 -5.55 8.57
CA ILE A 105 -3.84 -6.98 8.85
C ILE A 105 -5.24 -7.48 8.42
N SER A 106 -6.25 -6.60 8.44
CA SER A 106 -7.64 -6.95 8.11
C SER A 106 -8.01 -6.71 6.65
N LEU A 107 -7.09 -6.22 5.82
CA LEU A 107 -7.35 -6.11 4.38
C LEU A 107 -7.66 -7.49 3.79
N PRO A 108 -8.59 -7.62 2.83
CA PRO A 108 -8.71 -8.83 2.01
C PRO A 108 -7.36 -9.23 1.40
N ASP A 109 -7.09 -10.54 1.27
CA ASP A 109 -5.78 -11.03 0.81
C ASP A 109 -5.37 -10.43 -0.54
N LYS A 110 -6.29 -10.40 -1.51
CA LYS A 110 -6.04 -9.80 -2.84
C LYS A 110 -5.68 -8.32 -2.77
N GLN A 111 -6.32 -7.56 -1.88
CA GLN A 111 -6.02 -6.14 -1.68
C GLN A 111 -4.67 -5.95 -0.99
N TYR A 112 -4.35 -6.79 0.00
CA TYR A 112 -3.05 -6.75 0.68
C TYR A 112 -1.89 -7.09 -0.26
N GLU A 113 -2.06 -8.13 -1.09
CA GLU A 113 -1.07 -8.52 -2.08
C GLU A 113 -0.87 -7.43 -3.13
N CYS A 114 -1.97 -6.91 -3.67
CA CYS A 114 -1.92 -5.78 -4.60
C CYS A 114 -1.22 -4.56 -3.98
N LEU A 115 -1.48 -4.23 -2.71
CA LEU A 115 -0.80 -3.15 -2.01
C LEU A 115 0.72 -3.36 -1.98
N VAL A 116 1.18 -4.53 -1.51
CA VAL A 116 2.62 -4.79 -1.38
C VAL A 116 3.31 -4.84 -2.74
N GLU A 117 2.65 -5.33 -3.78
CA GLU A 117 3.21 -5.38 -5.14
C GLU A 117 3.39 -3.99 -5.77
N ASN A 118 2.51 -3.02 -5.46
CA ASN A 118 2.41 -1.78 -6.24
C ASN A 118 2.77 -0.51 -5.45
N VAL A 119 2.80 -0.54 -4.12
CA VAL A 119 2.91 0.70 -3.31
C VAL A 119 4.25 1.42 -3.49
N GLN A 120 5.34 0.69 -3.73
CA GLN A 120 6.65 1.31 -3.90
C GLN A 120 6.72 2.13 -5.19
N GLU A 121 6.31 1.54 -6.31
CA GLU A 121 6.17 2.23 -7.60
C GLU A 121 5.18 3.40 -7.49
N TYR A 122 4.07 3.20 -6.78
CA TYR A 122 3.11 4.29 -6.56
C TYR A 122 3.76 5.49 -5.86
N VAL A 123 4.50 5.27 -4.77
CA VAL A 123 5.18 6.36 -4.04
C VAL A 123 6.20 7.08 -4.93
N GLU A 124 6.92 6.35 -5.77
CA GLU A 124 7.90 6.90 -6.72
C GLU A 124 7.23 7.79 -7.79
N VAL A 125 6.11 7.34 -8.37
CA VAL A 125 5.40 8.06 -9.44
C VAL A 125 4.57 9.25 -8.91
N GLN A 126 4.19 9.25 -7.64
CA GLN A 126 3.37 10.33 -7.06
C GLN A 126 4.14 11.65 -6.79
N GLU A 127 5.46 11.67 -6.97
CA GLU A 127 6.32 12.84 -6.77
C GLU A 127 6.07 13.52 -5.41
N LEU A 128 6.02 12.72 -4.34
CA LEU A 128 5.82 13.25 -2.99
C LEU A 128 7.02 14.11 -2.56
N PRO A 129 6.83 15.19 -1.76
CA PRO A 129 7.92 16.01 -1.25
C PRO A 129 8.96 15.18 -0.51
N CYS A 130 10.25 15.27 -0.85
CA CYS A 130 11.31 14.40 -0.36
C CYS A 130 11.36 14.24 1.18
N GLU A 131 11.03 15.30 1.90
CA GLU A 131 11.02 15.38 3.37
C GLU A 131 9.72 14.92 4.04
N TRP A 132 8.74 14.39 3.29
CA TRP A 132 7.44 14.01 3.86
C TRP A 132 7.57 12.99 5.00
N VAL A 133 8.50 12.04 4.88
CA VAL A 133 8.82 11.02 5.90
C VAL A 133 9.46 11.65 7.14
N ALA A 134 10.21 12.73 6.96
CA ALA A 134 10.94 13.42 8.01
C ALA A 134 10.07 14.37 8.86
N ARG A 135 8.78 14.51 8.55
CA ARG A 135 7.85 15.32 9.34
C ARG A 135 7.87 14.88 10.81
N ASP A 136 7.95 15.84 11.73
CA ASP A 136 8.05 15.59 13.18
C ASP A 136 6.99 14.63 13.72
N GLN A 137 5.74 14.76 13.24
CA GLN A 137 4.65 13.89 13.65
C GLN A 137 4.90 12.41 13.30
N ILE A 138 5.55 12.13 12.16
CA ILE A 138 5.92 10.77 11.75
C ILE A 138 7.09 10.29 12.61
N ARG A 139 8.16 11.10 12.72
CA ARG A 139 9.36 10.75 13.49
C ARG A 139 9.04 10.43 14.95
N LYS A 140 8.21 11.26 15.60
CA LYS A 140 7.76 11.04 16.98
C LYS A 140 7.03 9.71 17.13
N VAL A 141 6.15 9.38 16.19
CA VAL A 141 5.41 8.11 16.25
C VAL A 141 6.34 6.93 15.98
N VAL A 142 7.19 6.99 14.96
CA VAL A 142 8.16 5.93 14.65
C VAL A 142 9.10 5.67 15.84
N ALA A 143 9.61 6.72 16.48
CA ALA A 143 10.45 6.61 17.68
C ALA A 143 9.75 5.91 18.86
N SER A 144 8.41 6.03 18.94
CA SER A 144 7.59 5.36 19.96
C SER A 144 7.14 3.94 19.57
N THR A 145 7.54 3.44 18.40
CA THR A 145 7.24 2.07 17.97
C THR A 145 7.89 1.07 18.93
N PRO A 146 7.16 0.04 19.41
CA PRO A 146 7.73 -0.97 20.29
C PRO A 146 8.94 -1.67 19.66
N ARG A 147 10.07 -1.69 20.37
CA ARG A 147 11.31 -2.36 19.92
C ARG A 147 11.21 -3.87 20.16
N ARG A 148 10.74 -4.59 19.15
CA ARG A 148 10.72 -6.06 19.11
C ARG A 148 11.64 -6.57 18.01
N GLU A 149 12.14 -7.79 18.13
CA GLU A 149 12.97 -8.43 17.10
C GLU A 149 12.33 -8.32 15.70
N SER A 150 11.02 -8.60 15.61
CA SER A 150 10.22 -8.49 14.38
C SER A 150 10.20 -7.09 13.76
N THR A 151 10.43 -6.03 14.54
CA THR A 151 10.39 -4.62 14.12
C THR A 151 11.77 -3.99 13.96
N GLN A 152 12.84 -4.66 14.39
CA GLN A 152 14.18 -4.06 14.40
C GLN A 152 14.67 -3.68 13.01
N SER A 153 14.41 -4.51 11.99
CA SER A 153 14.83 -4.20 10.62
C SER A 153 14.16 -2.94 10.08
N PHE A 154 12.87 -2.74 10.40
CA PHE A 154 12.15 -1.51 10.06
C PHE A 154 12.76 -0.30 10.78
N LEU A 155 13.00 -0.40 12.09
CA LEU A 155 13.52 0.70 12.91
C LEU A 155 14.99 1.06 12.67
N ARG A 156 15.76 0.19 12.01
CA ARG A 156 17.17 0.43 11.64
C ARG A 156 17.34 1.05 10.24
N SER A 157 16.27 1.14 9.45
CA SER A 157 16.36 1.77 8.12
C SER A 157 16.61 3.27 8.24
N GLU A 158 17.63 3.78 7.54
CA GLU A 158 18.17 5.14 7.73
C GLU A 158 17.13 6.27 7.60
N SER A 159 16.10 6.06 6.77
CA SER A 159 14.96 6.96 6.57
C SER A 159 13.94 6.99 7.74
N CYS A 160 14.00 6.01 8.65
CA CYS A 160 13.17 5.90 9.84
C CYS A 160 13.97 6.22 11.13
N SER A 161 15.31 6.33 11.06
CA SER A 161 16.19 6.33 12.25
C SER A 161 16.97 7.62 12.53
N THR A 162 16.99 8.64 11.66
CA THR A 162 17.87 9.79 11.89
C THR A 162 17.35 10.72 13.00
N PRO A 163 18.11 10.97 14.09
CA PRO A 163 18.03 12.21 14.85
C PRO A 163 18.80 13.28 14.04
N ILE A 164 18.25 14.49 13.89
CA ILE A 164 19.08 15.61 13.42
C ILE A 164 19.63 16.23 14.69
N GLN A 165 20.95 16.36 14.75
CA GLN A 165 21.70 17.04 15.81
C GLN A 165 21.18 18.46 16.05
#